data_AF-A0A0G1L0L6-F1
#
_entry.id   AF-A0A0G1L0L6-F1
#
_cell.length_a   1.000
_cell.length_b   1.000
_cell.length_c   1.000
_cell.angle_alpha   90.00
_cell.angle_beta   90.00
_cell.angle_gamma   90.00
#
_symmetry.space_group_name_H-M   'P 1'
#
loop_
_entity.id
_entity.type
_entity.pdbx_description
1 polymer ?
#
loop_
_entity_poly.entity_id
_entity_poly.type
_entity_poly.pdbx_seq_one_letter_code
_entity_poly.pdbx_strand_id
1 'polypeptide(L)'
;MKDELLKNKSILLDTNILIAYSKYTNHLDPFFSYLTKHDSIPYITDAISFEFLRYSCTGGEFKKLEGWLLAQDMPMIHSKPEDVETATKLSVMYANKRMADKKQVSFVDMLNAAQLIRYKDEIVLMTTDIHDYPLGIFDRIGVQAIDVVDQVLTVAFIRYNEQKYKKCRLDVDI
;
A
#
# COMPACT_ATOMS: atom_id res chain seq x y z
N MET A 1 -1.72 20.47 3.37
CA MET A 1 -1.40 19.09 3.77
C MET A 1 -0.52 19.19 5.02
N LYS A 2 -0.54 18.24 5.97
CA LYS A 2 0.45 18.25 7.07
C LYS A 2 1.75 17.70 6.49
N ASP A 3 2.43 18.55 5.73
CA ASP A 3 3.57 18.25 4.84
C ASP A 3 4.74 17.54 5.55
N GLU A 4 4.82 17.63 6.87
CA GLU A 4 5.86 17.00 7.68
C GLU A 4 5.74 15.48 7.78
N LEU A 5 4.54 14.90 7.61
CA LEU A 5 4.32 13.48 7.88
C LEU A 5 4.89 12.54 6.81
N LEU A 6 5.03 13.03 5.58
CA LEU A 6 5.51 12.24 4.43
C LEU A 6 6.96 12.56 4.06
N LYS A 7 7.52 13.68 4.53
CA LYS A 7 8.91 14.08 4.26
C LYS A 7 9.89 13.01 4.72
N ASN A 8 10.88 12.70 3.89
CA ASN A 8 11.92 11.70 4.18
C ASN A 8 11.35 10.30 4.48
N LYS A 9 10.20 9.93 3.89
CA LYS A 9 9.58 8.61 4.05
C LYS A 9 9.62 7.83 2.75
N SER A 10 9.87 6.53 2.86
CA SER A 10 9.59 5.58 1.78
C SER A 10 8.09 5.41 1.67
N ILE A 11 7.53 5.57 0.48
CA ILE A 11 6.08 5.48 0.24
C ILE A 11 5.80 4.19 -0.53
N LEU A 12 5.29 3.17 0.15
CA LEU A 12 4.83 1.95 -0.51
C LEU A 12 3.52 2.23 -1.26
N LEU A 13 3.51 2.08 -2.57
CA LEU A 13 2.31 2.24 -3.37
C LEU A 13 1.51 0.95 -3.38
N ASP A 14 0.24 1.00 -3.01
CA ASP A 14 -0.67 -0.12 -3.20
C ASP A 14 -1.01 -0.34 -4.68
N THR A 15 -1.52 -1.53 -5.02
CA THR A 15 -1.91 -1.90 -6.39
C THR A 15 -2.93 -0.90 -6.96
N ASN A 16 -3.90 -0.47 -6.16
CA ASN A 16 -4.93 0.49 -6.58
C ASN A 16 -4.36 1.88 -6.96
N ILE A 17 -3.32 2.35 -6.26
CA ILE A 17 -2.63 3.60 -6.58
C ILE A 17 -1.85 3.46 -7.88
N LEU A 18 -1.16 2.34 -8.07
CA LEU A 18 -0.38 2.11 -9.28
C LEU A 18 -1.29 2.02 -10.52
N ILE A 19 -2.46 1.37 -10.40
CA ILE A 19 -3.49 1.35 -11.45
C ILE A 19 -4.06 2.75 -11.70
N ALA A 20 -4.33 3.53 -10.65
CA ALA A 20 -4.81 4.90 -10.82
C ALA A 20 -3.76 5.77 -11.52
N TYR A 21 -2.48 5.63 -11.14
CA TYR A 21 -1.40 6.42 -11.69
C TYR A 21 -1.16 6.11 -13.17
N SER A 22 -1.26 4.85 -13.59
CA SER A 22 -1.11 4.48 -15.01
C SER A 22 -2.25 4.99 -15.89
N LYS A 23 -3.44 5.22 -15.33
CA LYS A 23 -4.60 5.77 -16.04
C LYS A 23 -4.63 7.30 -16.06
N TYR A 24 -4.22 7.93 -14.96
CA TYR A 24 -4.36 9.36 -14.73
C TYR A 24 -3.02 10.04 -14.46
N THR A 25 -1.97 9.64 -15.20
CA THR A 25 -0.58 10.11 -15.01
C THR A 25 -0.49 11.63 -14.85
N ASN A 26 -1.08 12.40 -15.78
CA ASN A 26 -1.06 13.87 -15.73
C ASN A 26 -1.70 14.48 -14.46
N HIS A 27 -2.61 13.76 -13.79
CA HIS A 27 -3.28 14.23 -12.57
C HIS A 27 -2.50 13.86 -11.31
N LEU A 28 -1.79 12.72 -11.32
CA LEU A 28 -1.01 12.25 -10.17
C LEU A 28 0.47 12.70 -10.23
N ASP A 29 1.00 13.05 -11.40
CA ASP A 29 2.37 13.56 -11.59
C ASP A 29 2.70 14.73 -10.65
N PRO A 30 1.82 15.74 -10.44
CA PRO A 30 2.11 16.82 -9.49
C PRO A 30 2.29 16.30 -8.05
N PHE A 31 1.52 15.28 -7.67
CA PHE A 31 1.60 14.67 -6.35
C PHE A 31 2.88 13.84 -6.20
N PHE A 32 3.25 13.01 -7.18
CA PHE A 32 4.51 12.27 -7.15
C PHE A 32 5.73 13.19 -7.22
N SER A 33 5.67 14.24 -8.04
CA SER A 33 6.71 15.28 -8.08
C SER A 33 6.87 15.99 -6.74
N TYR A 34 5.76 16.20 -6.02
CA TYR A 34 5.80 16.74 -4.66
C TYR A 34 6.49 15.77 -3.70
N LEU A 35 6.18 14.47 -3.74
CA LEU A 35 6.87 13.46 -2.92
C LEU A 35 8.38 13.47 -3.16
N THR A 36 8.81 13.43 -4.42
CA THR A 36 10.24 13.45 -4.78
C THR A 36 10.95 14.72 -4.30
N LYS A 37 10.31 15.89 -4.40
CA LYS A 37 10.88 17.16 -3.89
C LYS A 37 11.06 17.20 -2.38
N HIS A 38 10.44 16.28 -1.66
CA HIS A 38 10.45 16.19 -0.20
C HIS A 38 11.18 14.94 0.31
N ASP A 39 12.07 14.39 -0.53
CA ASP A 39 12.88 13.20 -0.25
C ASP A 39 12.02 11.98 0.12
N SER A 40 10.79 11.94 -0.39
CA SER A 40 9.88 10.82 -0.27
C SER A 40 9.96 9.98 -1.54
N ILE A 41 10.42 8.74 -1.41
CA ILE A 41 10.67 7.87 -2.55
C ILE A 41 9.51 6.87 -2.67
N PRO A 42 8.80 6.81 -3.81
CA PRO A 42 7.82 5.77 -4.07
C PRO A 42 8.49 4.40 -4.25
N TYR A 43 7.96 3.38 -3.57
CA TYR A 43 8.37 1.99 -3.69
C TYR A 43 7.18 1.14 -4.09
N ILE A 44 7.47 0.01 -4.72
CA ILE A 44 6.52 -1.08 -4.94
C ILE A 44 7.09 -2.39 -4.39
N THR A 45 6.24 -3.38 -4.19
CA THR A 45 6.69 -4.76 -3.91
C THR A 45 6.59 -5.63 -5.15
N ASP A 46 7.26 -6.78 -5.11
CA ASP A 46 7.05 -7.86 -6.07
C ASP A 46 5.58 -8.29 -6.17
N ALA A 47 4.86 -8.36 -5.04
CA ALA A 47 3.44 -8.69 -4.99
C ALA A 47 2.55 -7.62 -5.65
N ILE A 48 2.82 -6.33 -5.41
CA ILE A 48 2.12 -5.21 -6.06
C ILE A 48 2.40 -5.20 -7.56
N SER A 49 3.66 -5.39 -7.97
CA SER A 49 4.04 -5.51 -9.38
C SER A 49 3.28 -6.64 -10.06
N PHE A 50 3.16 -7.79 -9.40
CA PHE A 50 2.40 -8.92 -9.91
C PHE A 50 0.92 -8.57 -10.11
N GLU A 51 0.26 -7.98 -9.11
CA GLU A 51 -1.17 -7.63 -9.25
C GLU A 51 -1.42 -6.56 -10.30
N PHE A 52 -0.54 -5.57 -10.39
CA PHE A 52 -0.63 -4.53 -11.40
C PHE A 52 -0.53 -5.11 -12.81
N LEU A 53 0.40 -6.01 -13.07
CA LEU A 53 0.51 -6.66 -14.38
C LEU A 53 -0.66 -7.62 -14.65
N ARG A 54 -1.16 -8.31 -13.62
CA ARG A 54 -2.36 -9.16 -13.70
C ARG A 54 -3.63 -8.37 -14.04
N TYR A 55 -3.64 -7.06 -13.85
CA TYR A 55 -4.74 -6.18 -14.27
C TYR A 55 -4.94 -6.15 -15.81
N SER A 56 -3.98 -6.66 -16.60
CA SER A 56 -4.13 -6.82 -18.04
C SER A 56 -5.07 -7.99 -18.42
N CYS A 57 -5.90 -7.79 -19.44
CA CYS A 57 -6.78 -8.82 -20.00
C CYS A 57 -6.22 -9.43 -21.28
N THR A 58 -5.18 -8.83 -21.87
CA THR A 58 -4.53 -9.29 -23.10
C THR A 58 -3.02 -9.15 -23.03
N GLY A 59 -2.29 -9.93 -23.84
CA GLY A 59 -0.83 -9.81 -23.93
C GLY A 59 -0.36 -8.44 -24.44
N GLY A 60 -1.18 -7.73 -25.21
CA GLY A 60 -0.89 -6.36 -25.64
C GLY A 60 -0.99 -5.35 -24.49
N GLU A 61 -2.00 -5.48 -23.64
CA GLU A 61 -2.14 -4.66 -22.43
C GLU A 61 -1.04 -4.96 -21.42
N PHE A 62 -0.69 -6.24 -21.23
CA PHE A 62 0.42 -6.66 -20.38
C PHE A 62 1.71 -5.90 -20.74
N LYS A 63 2.10 -5.92 -22.02
CA LYS A 63 3.32 -5.23 -22.48
C LYS A 63 3.26 -3.71 -22.29
N LYS A 64 2.07 -3.11 -22.41
CA LYS A 64 1.90 -1.67 -22.15
C LYS A 64 2.08 -1.35 -20.67
N LEU A 65 1.47 -2.13 -19.78
CA LEU A 65 1.61 -1.95 -18.33
C LEU A 65 3.04 -2.22 -17.87
N GLU A 66 3.67 -3.29 -18.37
CA GLU A 66 5.08 -3.61 -18.11
C GLU A 66 6.02 -2.49 -18.56
N GLY A 67 5.86 -2.00 -19.79
CA GLY A 67 6.66 -0.89 -20.30
C GLY A 67 6.45 0.41 -19.50
N TRP A 68 5.21 0.70 -19.11
CA TRP A 68 4.90 1.85 -18.26
C TRP A 68 5.55 1.73 -16.87
N LEU A 69 5.49 0.53 -16.26
CA LEU A 69 6.06 0.26 -14.95
C LEU A 69 7.58 0.41 -14.95
N LEU A 70 8.25 -0.15 -15.97
CA LEU A 70 9.70 0.00 -16.16
C LEU A 70 10.09 1.47 -16.35
N ALA A 71 9.28 2.26 -17.05
CA ALA A 71 9.54 3.68 -17.26
C ALA A 71 9.43 4.52 -15.98
N GLN A 72 8.77 4.02 -14.93
CA GLN A 72 8.69 4.73 -13.65
C GLN A 72 9.97 4.64 -12.81
N ASP A 73 10.85 3.67 -13.11
CA ASP A 73 12.12 3.44 -12.38
C ASP A 73 11.95 3.41 -10.84
N MET A 74 10.83 2.85 -10.37
CA MET A 74 10.54 2.77 -8.94
C MET A 74 11.36 1.66 -8.29
N PRO A 75 12.05 1.92 -7.16
CA PRO A 75 12.73 0.87 -6.43
C PRO A 75 11.74 -0.17 -5.88
N MET A 76 12.16 -1.44 -5.92
CA MET A 76 11.34 -2.57 -5.51
C MET A 76 11.79 -3.16 -4.17
N ILE A 77 10.82 -3.42 -3.29
CA ILE A 77 11.01 -4.20 -2.06
C ILE A 77 10.62 -5.64 -2.36
N HIS A 78 11.58 -6.56 -2.25
CA HIS A 78 11.31 -7.98 -2.42
C HIS A 78 10.75 -8.60 -1.14
N SER A 79 9.75 -9.46 -1.32
CA SER A 79 9.20 -10.27 -0.25
C SER A 79 10.22 -11.33 0.18
N LYS A 80 10.23 -11.64 1.48
CA LYS A 80 11.05 -12.65 2.12
C LYS A 80 10.15 -13.71 2.77
N PRO A 81 10.66 -14.93 3.03
CA PRO A 81 9.87 -15.98 3.71
C PRO A 81 9.23 -15.50 5.03
N GLU A 82 9.92 -14.66 5.80
CA GLU A 82 9.41 -14.12 7.07
C GLU A 82 8.20 -13.20 6.88
N ASP A 83 8.09 -12.54 5.71
CA ASP A 83 6.93 -11.71 5.39
C ASP A 83 5.69 -12.59 5.15
N VAL A 84 5.86 -13.77 4.55
CA VAL A 84 4.78 -14.75 4.33
C VAL A 84 4.28 -15.30 5.68
N GLU A 85 5.18 -15.62 6.60
CA GLU A 85 4.81 -16.03 7.95
C GLU A 85 4.07 -14.92 8.70
N THR A 86 4.54 -13.68 8.56
CA THR A 86 3.91 -12.51 9.18
C THR A 86 2.52 -12.24 8.57
N ALA A 87 2.39 -12.31 7.25
CA ALA A 87 1.13 -12.19 6.52
C ALA A 87 0.13 -13.27 6.98
N THR A 88 0.60 -14.49 7.20
CA THR A 88 -0.23 -15.59 7.72
C THR A 88 -0.78 -15.26 9.10
N LYS A 89 0.07 -14.77 10.02
CA LYS A 89 -0.37 -14.34 11.36
C LYS A 89 -1.34 -13.17 11.29
N LEU A 90 -1.07 -12.19 10.43
CA LEU A 90 -1.96 -11.06 10.21
C LEU A 90 -3.33 -11.47 9.69
N SER A 91 -3.43 -12.49 8.84
CA SER A 91 -4.72 -12.95 8.30
C SER A 91 -5.69 -13.37 9.41
N VAL A 92 -5.20 -14.04 10.45
CA VAL A 92 -5.98 -14.45 11.63
C VAL A 92 -6.38 -13.21 12.46
N MET A 93 -5.44 -12.30 12.70
CA MET A 93 -5.72 -11.06 13.44
C MET A 93 -6.76 -10.19 12.73
N TYR A 94 -6.68 -10.08 11.40
CA TYR A 94 -7.63 -9.34 10.58
C TYR A 94 -9.02 -9.96 10.64
N ALA A 95 -9.12 -11.28 10.53
CA ALA A 95 -10.38 -12.01 10.66
C ALA A 95 -11.06 -11.72 12.02
N ASN A 96 -10.29 -11.72 13.11
CA ASN A 96 -10.79 -11.42 14.45
C ASN A 96 -11.24 -9.96 14.63
N LYS A 97 -10.65 -9.01 13.91
CA LYS A 97 -11.04 -7.59 14.02
C LYS A 97 -12.13 -7.18 13.02
N ARG A 98 -12.42 -8.01 12.00
CA ARG A 98 -13.46 -7.77 10.98
C ARG A 98 -14.67 -8.70 11.06
N MET A 99 -15.01 -9.19 12.26
CA MET A 99 -16.07 -10.19 12.45
C MET A 99 -17.43 -9.79 11.83
N ALA A 100 -17.70 -8.49 11.64
CA ALA A 100 -18.95 -7.99 11.07
C ALA A 100 -19.07 -8.20 9.54
N ASP A 101 -17.99 -8.03 8.78
CA ASP A 101 -18.08 -7.91 7.31
C ASP A 101 -17.66 -9.18 6.57
N LYS A 102 -16.96 -10.13 7.23
CA LYS A 102 -16.40 -11.39 6.67
C LYS A 102 -15.65 -11.27 5.32
N LYS A 103 -15.43 -10.06 4.80
CA LYS A 103 -14.73 -9.81 3.54
C LYS A 103 -13.29 -10.26 3.71
N GLN A 104 -12.89 -11.24 2.91
CA GLN A 104 -11.51 -11.72 2.90
C GLN A 104 -10.62 -10.63 2.32
N VAL A 105 -9.57 -10.30 3.06
CA VAL A 105 -8.53 -9.37 2.59
C VAL A 105 -7.57 -10.15 1.70
N SER A 106 -7.06 -9.52 0.65
CA SER A 106 -6.20 -10.22 -0.30
C SER A 106 -4.88 -10.65 0.34
N PHE A 107 -4.25 -11.69 -0.21
CA PHE A 107 -2.93 -12.10 0.25
C PHE A 107 -1.87 -11.01 -0.01
N VAL A 108 -2.01 -10.22 -1.08
CA VAL A 108 -1.10 -9.13 -1.40
C VAL A 108 -1.20 -8.01 -0.37
N ASP A 109 -2.41 -7.67 0.07
CA ASP A 109 -2.61 -6.73 1.19
C ASP A 109 -1.98 -7.24 2.49
N MET A 110 -2.05 -8.56 2.76
CA MET A 110 -1.38 -9.16 3.93
C MET A 110 0.15 -9.05 3.81
N LEU A 111 0.69 -9.25 2.61
CA LEU A 111 2.13 -9.08 2.37
C LEU A 111 2.54 -7.61 2.51
N ASN A 112 1.77 -6.67 1.96
CA ASN A 112 2.00 -5.23 2.12
C ASN A 112 1.99 -4.84 3.61
N ALA A 113 1.01 -5.34 4.37
CA ALA A 113 0.95 -5.18 5.81
C ALA A 113 2.17 -5.77 6.54
N ALA A 114 2.67 -6.93 6.10
CA ALA A 114 3.91 -7.51 6.62
C ALA A 114 5.13 -6.62 6.32
N GLN A 115 5.21 -6.02 5.13
CA GLN A 115 6.27 -5.05 4.80
C GLN A 115 6.23 -3.84 5.74
N LEU A 116 5.05 -3.29 6.02
CA LEU A 116 4.89 -2.20 6.99
C LEU A 116 5.42 -2.58 8.38
N ILE A 117 5.23 -3.83 8.81
CA ILE A 117 5.77 -4.32 10.10
C ILE A 117 7.29 -4.42 10.05
N ARG A 118 7.84 -4.96 8.95
CA ARG A 118 9.28 -5.16 8.79
C ARG A 118 10.05 -3.84 8.81
N TYR A 119 9.57 -2.83 8.09
CA TYR A 119 10.23 -1.53 7.95
C TYR A 119 9.73 -0.48 8.96
N LYS A 120 8.69 -0.78 9.73
CA LYS A 120 8.16 0.07 10.81
C LYS A 120 7.88 1.50 10.36
N ASP A 121 8.55 2.48 10.97
CA ASP A 121 8.35 3.91 10.73
C ASP A 121 9.07 4.42 9.47
N GLU A 122 9.89 3.59 8.80
CA GLU A 122 10.62 3.97 7.59
C GLU A 122 9.70 4.04 6.36
N ILE A 123 8.61 3.27 6.37
CA ILE A 123 7.70 3.14 5.23
C ILE A 123 6.27 3.50 5.61
N VAL A 124 5.56 4.12 4.66
CA VAL A 124 4.14 4.44 4.74
C VAL A 124 3.45 3.88 3.51
N LEU A 125 2.34 3.16 3.69
CA LEU A 125 1.52 2.70 2.58
C LEU A 125 0.60 3.82 2.10
N MET A 126 0.52 3.99 0.79
CA MET A 126 -0.43 4.84 0.09
C MET A 126 -1.47 3.95 -0.60
N THR A 127 -2.75 4.09 -0.26
CA THR A 127 -3.83 3.21 -0.74
C THR A 127 -5.17 3.94 -0.86
N THR A 128 -6.03 3.52 -1.78
CA THR A 128 -7.47 3.88 -1.78
C THR A 128 -8.34 2.87 -1.04
N ASP A 129 -7.83 1.67 -0.72
CA ASP A 129 -8.54 0.62 0.00
C ASP A 129 -8.40 0.81 1.52
N ILE A 130 -8.89 1.95 1.98
CA ILE A 130 -8.70 2.47 3.35
C ILE A 130 -9.15 1.48 4.42
N HIS A 131 -10.20 0.72 4.12
CA HIS A 131 -10.79 -0.24 5.06
C HIS A 131 -10.00 -1.54 5.13
N ASP A 132 -9.09 -1.80 4.17
CA ASP A 132 -8.30 -3.03 4.11
C ASP A 132 -7.15 -3.09 5.13
N TYR A 133 -6.91 -2.02 5.88
CA TYR A 133 -5.90 -1.96 6.94
C TYR A 133 -6.54 -1.61 8.30
N PRO A 134 -6.72 -2.59 9.22
CA PRO A 134 -7.42 -2.39 10.49
C PRO A 134 -6.74 -1.36 11.40
N LEU A 135 -7.50 -0.37 11.84
CA LEU A 135 -7.01 0.68 12.77
C LEU A 135 -6.61 0.14 14.15
N GLY A 136 -6.97 -1.11 14.47
CA GLY A 136 -6.52 -1.82 15.67
C GLY A 136 -5.05 -2.27 15.59
N ILE A 137 -4.44 -2.25 14.40
CA ILE A 137 -3.04 -2.63 14.16
C ILE A 137 -2.26 -1.46 13.55
N PHE A 138 -2.88 -0.72 12.63
CA PHE A 138 -2.25 0.36 11.88
C PHE A 138 -2.79 1.73 12.29
N ASP A 139 -2.05 2.78 11.95
CA ASP A 139 -2.52 4.15 12.02
C ASP A 139 -2.78 4.69 10.62
N ARG A 140 -3.89 5.42 10.47
CA ARG A 140 -4.10 6.32 9.34
C ARG A 140 -3.56 7.69 9.70
N ILE A 141 -2.47 8.09 9.07
CA ILE A 141 -1.76 9.33 9.42
C ILE A 141 -2.17 10.52 8.55
N GLY A 142 -2.79 10.25 7.41
CA GLY A 142 -3.27 11.29 6.51
C GLY A 142 -4.28 10.73 5.51
N VAL A 143 -5.07 11.65 4.95
CA VAL A 143 -5.95 11.40 3.81
C VAL A 143 -5.83 12.58 2.87
N GLN A 144 -5.75 12.31 1.57
CA GLN A 144 -5.70 13.31 0.52
C GLN A 144 -6.72 12.96 -0.56
N ALA A 145 -7.55 13.94 -0.91
CA ALA A 145 -8.39 13.88 -2.08
C ALA A 145 -7.59 14.36 -3.29
N ILE A 146 -7.64 13.60 -4.40
CA ILE A 146 -7.05 13.95 -5.68
C ILE A 146 -8.16 13.92 -6.72
N ASP A 147 -8.47 15.09 -7.27
CA ASP A 147 -9.45 15.22 -8.37
C ASP A 147 -8.83 14.68 -9.67
N VAL A 148 -9.42 13.62 -10.19
CA VAL A 148 -9.12 13.11 -11.54
C VAL A 148 -10.32 13.39 -12.45
N VAL A 149 -10.21 13.03 -13.73
CA VAL A 149 -11.17 13.42 -14.79
C VAL A 149 -12.62 13.13 -14.41
N ASP A 150 -12.90 11.92 -13.91
CA ASP A 150 -14.24 11.38 -13.74
C ASP A 150 -14.62 11.06 -12.28
N GLN A 151 -13.69 11.25 -11.34
CA GLN A 151 -13.90 10.91 -9.92
C GLN A 151 -12.91 11.64 -9.00
N VAL A 152 -13.16 11.55 -7.69
CA VAL A 152 -12.23 12.00 -6.66
C VAL A 152 -11.59 10.78 -6.00
N LEU A 153 -10.28 10.63 -6.15
CA LEU A 153 -9.54 9.57 -5.48
C LEU A 153 -9.28 9.98 -4.04
N THR A 154 -9.76 9.18 -3.08
CA THR A 154 -9.46 9.36 -1.66
C THR A 154 -8.28 8.48 -1.29
N VAL A 155 -7.09 9.06 -1.22
CA VAL A 155 -5.84 8.37 -0.88
C VAL A 155 -5.59 8.46 0.61
N ALA A 156 -5.43 7.32 1.29
CA ALA A 156 -5.00 7.27 2.68
C ALA A 156 -3.52 6.89 2.79
N PHE A 157 -2.90 7.41 3.85
CA PHE A 157 -1.55 7.06 4.26
C PHE A 157 -1.61 6.22 5.53
N ILE A 158 -1.14 4.99 5.46
CA ILE A 158 -1.21 3.99 6.51
C ILE A 158 0.20 3.67 7.00
N ARG A 159 0.42 3.69 8.32
CA ARG A 159 1.67 3.24 8.95
C ARG A 159 1.42 2.12 9.93
N TYR A 160 2.46 1.32 10.16
CA TYR A 160 2.47 0.37 11.27
C TYR A 160 2.43 1.08 12.63
N ASN A 161 1.70 0.51 13.59
CA ASN A 161 1.71 0.96 14.97
C ASN A 161 2.05 -0.22 15.88
N GLU A 162 3.27 -0.21 16.42
CA GLU A 162 3.79 -1.31 17.23
C GLU A 162 3.00 -1.55 18.51
N GLN A 163 2.53 -0.49 19.17
CA GLN A 163 1.77 -0.61 20.42
C GLN A 163 0.42 -1.29 20.18
N LYS A 164 -0.28 -0.86 19.12
CA LYS A 164 -1.55 -1.43 18.67
C LYS A 164 -1.40 -2.89 18.25
N TYR A 165 -0.36 -3.19 17.47
CA TYR A 165 -0.05 -4.55 17.06
C TYR A 165 0.22 -5.48 18.26
N LYS A 166 1.07 -5.06 19.20
CA LYS A 166 1.36 -5.84 20.42
C LYS A 166 0.10 -6.12 21.23
N LYS A 167 -0.78 -5.12 21.39
CA LYS A 167 -2.07 -5.31 22.07
C LYS A 167 -2.94 -6.35 21.37
N CYS A 168 -3.00 -6.32 20.04
CA CYS A 168 -3.77 -7.31 19.28
C CYS A 168 -3.15 -8.71 19.30
N ARG A 169 -1.82 -8.83 19.36
CA ARG A 169 -1.14 -10.13 19.40
C ARG A 169 -1.43 -10.88 20.71
N LEU A 170 -1.49 -10.17 21.83
CA LEU A 170 -1.90 -10.74 23.12
C LEU A 170 -3.33 -11.32 23.10
N ASP A 171 -4.20 -10.84 22.19
CA ASP A 171 -5.55 -11.39 22.01
C ASP A 171 -5.57 -12.70 21.17
N VAL A 172 -4.47 -13.04 20.49
CA VAL A 172 -4.39 -14.10 19.47
C VAL A 172 -3.32 -15.16 19.78
N ASP A 173 -2.51 -14.98 20.83
CA ASP A 173 -1.62 -16.03 21.32
C ASP A 173 -2.49 -17.20 21.85
N ILE A 174 -2.61 -18.27 21.03
CA ILE A 174 -3.22 -19.57 21.35
C ILE A 174 -2.18 -20.46 22.01
#